data_AF-A0A7Z7I3A2-F1
#
_entry.id   AF-A0A7Z7I3A2-F1
#
_cell.length_a   1.000
_cell.length_b   1.000
_cell.length_c   1.000
_cell.angle_alpha   90.00
_cell.angle_beta   90.00
_cell.angle_gamma   90.00
#
_symmetry.space_group_name_H-M   'P 1'
#
loop_
_entity.id
_entity.type
_entity.pdbx_description
1 polymer ?
#
loop_
_entity_poly.entity_id
_entity_poly.type
_entity_poly.pdbx_seq_one_letter_code
_entity_poly.pdbx_strand_id
1 'polypeptide(L)'
;MITTGNLLHLDNADVHAALWNISAPAFNAGPLNSATLASNLSNGTSITGNATGANNGTGDINLGAAVRWTGDASLTLNALHNVTLGPLATVANSGAGNLTLRADSHGIDNGGSVLSRGTIDWSKGTGVVSALYDMNGTYTRGAVHSNPSWSAEPFSGLLTQYTAYRLVNSRADLEKVSNDLSGVYALGKDLNFSGSAVAFNPIGGASNTPFTGQFDGMGHELQNMDIEVVDDLQRWLGVFGTIGATGVVRNLGVVNANAVSFLNSSIGILAGLNQGLITHSYASGSAEKHTIGEAGGFVAQNDGTIERSSSSVEVSGYDAAGGLAVTNNGTIIQSFFTGSAGPGSLRGNAGGLVVSNNGTITQSYTTGSVAGITIAGMTVINNGTISESFVAGPMARYLPSNVIGAISDNNAGTIANSVFWDVQTTTAPMGTVSGTPVPAANGLTTAQMSTPSSFGPTWNFTPDGTWVIPAGGTHPILRWQQAVK
;
A
#
# COMPACT_ATOMS: atom_id res chain seq x y z
N MET A 1 28.12 -3.19 -8.18
CA MET A 1 29.22 -2.42 -8.82
C MET A 1 28.69 -1.06 -9.22
N ILE A 2 29.50 0.01 -9.15
CA ILE A 2 29.12 1.34 -9.64
C ILE A 2 30.13 1.78 -10.69
N THR A 3 29.65 2.29 -11.83
CA THR A 3 30.45 2.87 -12.91
C THR A 3 29.90 4.25 -13.22
N THR A 4 30.75 5.28 -13.12
CA THR A 4 30.37 6.66 -13.42
C THR A 4 31.32 7.26 -14.45
N GLY A 5 30.79 8.09 -15.36
CA GLY A 5 31.61 8.76 -16.36
C GLY A 5 30.84 9.82 -17.14
N ASN A 6 31.55 10.82 -17.68
CA ASN A 6 30.96 11.86 -18.53
C ASN A 6 30.53 11.33 -19.90
N LEU A 7 31.28 10.36 -20.41
CA LEU A 7 30.96 9.57 -21.60
C LEU A 7 31.26 8.11 -21.24
N LEU A 8 30.31 7.21 -21.53
CA LEU A 8 30.44 5.79 -21.25
C LEU A 8 30.31 4.96 -22.52
N HIS A 9 31.41 4.31 -22.90
CA HIS A 9 31.43 3.16 -23.79
C HIS A 9 31.75 1.94 -22.94
N LEU A 10 30.82 0.99 -22.88
CA LEU A 10 30.94 -0.14 -21.97
C LEU A 10 31.75 -1.29 -22.58
N ASP A 11 31.85 -1.36 -23.91
CA ASP A 11 32.55 -2.40 -24.66
C ASP A 11 32.28 -3.82 -24.10
N ASN A 12 33.22 -4.76 -24.18
CA ASN A 12 33.04 -6.13 -23.68
C ASN A 12 33.14 -6.23 -22.13
N ALA A 13 32.65 -5.24 -21.37
CA ALA A 13 32.65 -5.32 -19.92
C ALA A 13 31.86 -6.55 -19.43
N ASP A 14 32.50 -7.35 -18.57
CA ASP A 14 31.94 -8.54 -17.95
C ASP A 14 31.89 -8.34 -16.42
N VAL A 15 30.70 -8.13 -15.90
CA VAL A 15 30.43 -7.76 -14.52
C VAL A 15 29.65 -8.90 -13.85
N HIS A 16 30.26 -9.51 -12.85
CA HIS A 16 29.65 -10.54 -12.01
C HIS A 16 29.22 -9.91 -10.69
N ALA A 17 28.00 -9.40 -10.63
CA ALA A 17 27.46 -8.75 -9.44
C ALA A 17 25.94 -8.93 -9.38
N ALA A 18 25.33 -8.79 -8.19
CA ALA A 18 23.87 -8.78 -8.11
C ALA A 18 23.26 -7.58 -8.85
N LEU A 19 23.95 -6.43 -8.78
CA LEU A 19 23.54 -5.16 -9.40
C LEU A 19 24.74 -4.39 -9.94
N TRP A 20 24.60 -3.88 -11.17
CA TRP A 20 25.50 -2.91 -11.79
C TRP A 20 24.80 -1.56 -12.01
N ASN A 21 25.25 -0.54 -11.28
CA ASN A 21 24.78 0.83 -11.43
C ASN A 21 25.72 1.59 -12.37
N ILE A 22 25.16 2.14 -13.44
CA ILE A 22 25.85 2.92 -14.46
C ILE A 22 25.30 4.35 -14.39
N SER A 23 26.16 5.36 -14.33
CA SER A 23 25.72 6.76 -14.29
C SER A 23 26.52 7.66 -15.22
N ALA A 24 25.81 8.46 -16.03
CA ALA A 24 26.40 9.45 -16.93
C ALA A 24 25.48 10.69 -17.07
N PRO A 25 26.01 11.84 -17.52
CA PRO A 25 25.20 13.00 -17.91
C PRO A 25 24.03 12.69 -18.86
N ALA A 26 24.27 11.83 -19.84
CA ALA A 26 23.29 11.27 -20.77
C ALA A 26 23.76 9.86 -21.15
N PHE A 27 22.85 8.95 -21.49
CA PHE A 27 23.21 7.57 -21.80
C PHE A 27 22.64 7.14 -23.15
N ASN A 28 23.53 6.92 -24.12
CA ASN A 28 23.18 6.44 -25.45
C ASN A 28 23.68 5.00 -25.60
N ALA A 29 22.74 4.05 -25.64
CA ALA A 29 23.04 2.65 -25.87
C ALA A 29 22.84 2.31 -27.36
N GLY A 30 23.94 2.46 -28.12
CA GLY A 30 24.08 1.90 -29.47
C GLY A 30 24.37 0.38 -29.43
N PRO A 31 24.66 -0.24 -30.58
CA PRO A 31 24.79 -1.71 -30.69
C PRO A 31 25.77 -2.35 -29.69
N LEU A 32 26.95 -1.75 -29.48
CA LEU A 32 27.96 -2.30 -28.57
C LEU A 32 27.48 -2.25 -27.12
N ASN A 33 27.10 -1.07 -26.63
CA ASN A 33 26.56 -0.91 -25.27
C ASN A 33 25.36 -1.84 -25.03
N SER A 34 24.41 -1.92 -25.98
CA SER A 34 23.26 -2.83 -25.87
C SER A 34 23.67 -4.30 -25.76
N ALA A 35 24.69 -4.73 -26.50
CA ALA A 35 25.22 -6.10 -26.41
C ALA A 35 25.87 -6.36 -25.03
N THR A 36 26.61 -5.40 -24.49
CA THR A 36 27.18 -5.48 -23.13
C THR A 36 26.09 -5.63 -22.08
N LEU A 37 25.04 -4.80 -22.16
CA LEU A 37 23.90 -4.88 -21.25
C LEU A 37 23.25 -6.27 -21.33
N ALA A 38 22.97 -6.74 -22.55
CA ALA A 38 22.35 -8.04 -22.77
C ALA A 38 23.18 -9.20 -22.22
N SER A 39 24.50 -9.19 -22.40
CA SER A 39 25.40 -10.23 -21.88
C SER A 39 25.40 -10.28 -20.35
N ASN A 40 25.54 -9.11 -19.69
CA ASN A 40 25.57 -9.04 -18.24
C ASN A 40 24.23 -9.42 -17.61
N LEU A 41 23.12 -8.97 -18.20
CA LEU A 41 21.77 -9.37 -17.78
C LEU A 41 21.58 -10.90 -17.93
N SER A 42 22.05 -11.49 -19.03
CA SER A 42 21.96 -12.94 -19.25
C SER A 42 22.81 -13.75 -18.27
N ASN A 43 23.88 -13.14 -17.75
CA ASN A 43 24.74 -13.71 -16.70
C ASN A 43 24.19 -13.50 -15.28
N GLY A 44 22.99 -12.91 -15.15
CA GLY A 44 22.32 -12.72 -13.85
C GLY A 44 22.57 -11.37 -13.18
N THR A 45 23.37 -10.48 -13.79
CA THR A 45 23.65 -9.16 -13.23
C THR A 45 22.53 -8.18 -13.61
N SER A 46 21.73 -7.75 -12.63
CA SER A 46 20.74 -6.68 -12.85
C SER A 46 21.46 -5.35 -13.13
N ILE A 47 20.84 -4.47 -13.92
CA ILE A 47 21.47 -3.23 -14.35
C ILE A 47 20.54 -2.04 -14.12
N THR A 48 21.09 -0.97 -13.54
CA THR A 48 20.45 0.35 -13.48
C THR A 48 21.31 1.36 -14.24
N GLY A 49 20.78 1.89 -15.34
CA GLY A 49 21.37 3.01 -16.08
C GLY A 49 20.75 4.33 -15.65
N ASN A 50 21.57 5.29 -15.23
CA ASN A 50 21.14 6.61 -14.75
C ASN A 50 21.69 7.71 -15.67
N ALA A 51 20.80 8.51 -16.27
CA ALA A 51 21.18 9.74 -16.96
C ALA A 51 20.91 10.94 -16.04
N THR A 52 21.97 11.58 -15.55
CA THR A 52 21.88 12.55 -14.44
C THR A 52 21.73 14.00 -14.87
N GLY A 53 21.94 14.33 -16.15
CA GLY A 53 21.99 15.71 -16.64
C GLY A 53 23.19 16.53 -16.13
N ALA A 54 24.10 15.92 -15.35
CA ALA A 54 25.29 16.59 -14.84
C ALA A 54 26.15 17.14 -16.00
N ASN A 55 26.99 18.15 -15.75
CA ASN A 55 27.88 18.71 -16.75
C ASN A 55 27.18 19.18 -18.05
N ASN A 56 25.99 19.76 -17.91
CA ASN A 56 25.12 20.20 -19.01
C ASN A 56 24.71 19.07 -19.98
N GLY A 57 24.69 17.83 -19.50
CA GLY A 57 24.11 16.72 -20.24
C GLY A 57 22.59 16.86 -20.37
N THR A 58 22.01 16.24 -21.39
CA THR A 58 20.56 16.32 -21.61
C THR A 58 19.75 15.58 -20.54
N GLY A 59 20.37 14.65 -19.81
CA GLY A 59 19.66 13.80 -18.85
C GLY A 59 18.81 12.72 -19.51
N ASP A 60 18.95 12.50 -20.82
CA ASP A 60 18.19 11.50 -21.56
C ASP A 60 18.89 10.13 -21.59
N ILE A 61 18.07 9.09 -21.71
CA ILE A 61 18.50 7.74 -22.06
C ILE A 61 17.93 7.38 -23.43
N ASN A 62 18.79 7.01 -24.39
CA ASN A 62 18.39 6.53 -25.70
C ASN A 62 18.89 5.10 -25.94
N LEU A 63 17.96 4.15 -26.11
CA LEU A 63 18.27 2.78 -26.49
C LEU A 63 18.00 2.59 -27.98
N GLY A 64 19.07 2.61 -28.77
CA GLY A 64 18.99 2.56 -30.24
C GLY A 64 19.05 1.15 -30.83
N ALA A 65 19.47 0.16 -30.04
CA ALA A 65 19.65 -1.22 -30.47
C ALA A 65 19.00 -2.21 -29.50
N ALA A 66 18.80 -3.44 -29.97
CA ALA A 66 18.11 -4.46 -29.19
C ALA A 66 18.88 -4.92 -27.95
N VAL A 67 18.16 -5.13 -26.86
CA VAL A 67 18.67 -5.74 -25.62
C VAL A 67 17.76 -6.92 -25.32
N ARG A 68 18.31 -8.14 -25.43
CA ARG A 68 17.59 -9.38 -25.18
C ARG A 68 18.35 -10.23 -24.20
N TRP A 69 17.68 -10.74 -23.18
CA TRP A 69 18.30 -11.61 -22.20
C TRP A 69 17.36 -12.69 -21.67
N THR A 70 17.97 -13.68 -21.04
CA THR A 70 17.31 -14.78 -20.33
C THR A 70 17.57 -14.66 -18.83
N GLY A 71 16.70 -15.24 -18.01
CA GLY A 71 16.85 -15.24 -16.55
C GLY A 71 16.24 -14.02 -15.87
N ASP A 72 16.56 -13.88 -14.58
CA ASP A 72 15.77 -13.07 -13.64
C ASP A 72 16.35 -11.68 -13.38
N ALA A 73 17.49 -11.36 -14.01
CA ALA A 73 18.10 -10.05 -13.92
C ALA A 73 17.17 -8.97 -14.48
N SER A 74 17.06 -7.84 -13.79
CA SER A 74 16.20 -6.72 -14.17
C SER A 74 16.99 -5.57 -14.80
N LEU A 75 16.35 -4.83 -15.70
CA LEU A 75 16.90 -3.63 -16.32
C LEU A 75 16.08 -2.40 -15.92
N THR A 76 16.74 -1.41 -15.34
CA THR A 76 16.16 -0.12 -15.00
C THR A 76 16.87 1.00 -15.76
N LEU A 77 16.12 1.83 -16.47
CA LEU A 77 16.60 3.01 -17.18
C LEU A 77 15.99 4.25 -16.53
N ASN A 78 16.79 4.97 -15.73
CA ASN A 78 16.40 6.17 -15.00
C ASN A 78 16.97 7.41 -15.70
N ALA A 79 16.15 8.08 -16.50
CA ALA A 79 16.51 9.34 -17.13
C ALA A 79 16.05 10.52 -16.26
N LEU A 80 16.92 11.51 -16.06
CA LEU A 80 16.51 12.81 -15.53
C LEU A 80 15.39 13.40 -16.38
N HIS A 81 15.45 13.26 -17.71
CA HIS A 81 14.46 13.84 -18.61
C HIS A 81 13.73 12.75 -19.40
N ASN A 82 14.21 12.32 -20.58
CA ASN A 82 13.49 11.33 -21.40
C ASN A 82 14.12 9.94 -21.43
N VAL A 83 13.27 8.91 -21.56
CA VAL A 83 13.69 7.57 -21.99
C VAL A 83 13.14 7.30 -23.38
N THR A 84 14.00 7.03 -24.35
CA THR A 84 13.62 6.70 -25.73
C THR A 84 14.07 5.30 -26.11
N LEU A 85 13.11 4.48 -26.57
CA LEU A 85 13.42 3.24 -27.30
C LEU A 85 13.29 3.55 -28.80
N GLY A 86 14.39 3.38 -29.53
CA GLY A 86 14.43 3.63 -30.98
C GLY A 86 13.45 2.73 -31.75
N PRO A 87 13.02 3.14 -32.96
CA PRO A 87 12.00 2.43 -33.74
C PRO A 87 12.44 1.01 -34.17
N LEU A 88 13.74 0.74 -34.21
CA LEU A 88 14.30 -0.58 -34.53
C LEU A 88 14.79 -1.34 -33.28
N ALA A 89 14.65 -0.76 -32.09
CA ALA A 89 15.06 -1.40 -30.85
C ALA A 89 14.01 -2.42 -30.41
N THR A 90 14.47 -3.59 -29.95
CA THR A 90 13.64 -4.52 -29.20
C THR A 90 14.26 -4.76 -27.84
N VAL A 91 13.48 -4.55 -26.78
CA VAL A 91 13.83 -4.94 -25.42
C VAL A 91 13.02 -6.17 -25.06
N ALA A 92 13.67 -7.28 -24.72
CA ALA A 92 12.97 -8.52 -24.43
C ALA A 92 13.63 -9.32 -23.30
N ASN A 93 12.79 -9.91 -22.45
CA ASN A 93 13.19 -10.89 -21.45
C ASN A 93 12.32 -12.14 -21.56
N SER A 94 12.92 -13.30 -21.25
CA SER A 94 12.24 -14.61 -21.24
C SER A 94 12.38 -15.36 -19.90
N GLY A 95 12.78 -14.66 -18.84
CA GLY A 95 12.79 -15.15 -17.45
C GLY A 95 11.88 -14.28 -16.57
N ALA A 96 12.25 -14.11 -15.29
CA ALA A 96 11.49 -13.28 -14.34
C ALA A 96 11.95 -11.81 -14.26
N GLY A 97 12.87 -11.39 -15.13
CA GLY A 97 13.45 -10.05 -15.11
C GLY A 97 12.42 -8.94 -15.38
N ASN A 98 12.46 -7.88 -14.59
CA ASN A 98 11.63 -6.70 -14.78
C ASN A 98 12.29 -5.67 -15.72
N LEU A 99 11.47 -4.84 -16.35
CA LEU A 99 11.93 -3.65 -17.08
C LEU A 99 11.28 -2.39 -16.51
N THR A 100 12.11 -1.42 -16.15
CA THR A 100 11.65 -0.10 -15.72
C THR A 100 12.20 0.96 -16.67
N LEU A 101 11.32 1.70 -17.33
CA LEU A 101 11.63 2.87 -18.13
C LEU A 101 11.12 4.09 -17.37
N ARG A 102 12.00 4.84 -16.72
CA ARG A 102 11.63 5.97 -15.86
C ARG A 102 12.20 7.26 -16.42
N ALA A 103 11.31 8.10 -16.94
CA ALA A 103 11.57 9.50 -17.19
C ALA A 103 11.36 10.32 -15.91
N ASP A 104 11.82 11.57 -15.89
CA ASP A 104 11.76 12.45 -14.71
C ASP A 104 12.23 11.76 -13.42
N SER A 105 13.41 11.13 -13.48
CA SER A 105 13.84 10.22 -12.40
C SER A 105 14.01 10.91 -11.05
N HIS A 106 14.13 12.25 -11.03
CA HIS A 106 14.25 13.08 -9.83
C HIS A 106 12.91 13.62 -9.33
N GLY A 107 11.81 13.40 -10.06
CA GLY A 107 10.49 13.89 -9.71
C GLY A 107 10.45 15.41 -9.59
N ILE A 108 10.96 16.12 -10.60
CA ILE A 108 11.08 17.58 -10.61
C ILE A 108 10.11 18.26 -11.58
N ASP A 109 9.15 17.50 -12.12
CA ASP A 109 8.09 18.01 -13.01
C ASP A 109 8.64 18.72 -14.26
N ASN A 110 9.64 18.09 -14.90
CA ASN A 110 10.37 18.66 -16.03
C ASN A 110 9.81 18.26 -17.41
N GLY A 111 8.65 17.61 -17.48
CA GLY A 111 8.04 17.14 -18.72
C GLY A 111 8.65 15.85 -19.29
N GLY A 112 9.42 15.13 -18.48
CA GLY A 112 10.09 13.89 -18.86
C GLY A 112 9.14 12.86 -19.49
N SER A 113 9.48 12.38 -20.68
CA SER A 113 8.65 11.49 -21.49
C SER A 113 9.27 10.11 -21.68
N VAL A 114 8.41 9.10 -21.82
CA VAL A 114 8.82 7.74 -22.25
C VAL A 114 8.34 7.49 -23.67
N LEU A 115 9.30 7.49 -24.60
CA LEU A 115 9.06 7.33 -26.04
C LEU A 115 9.42 5.90 -26.46
N SER A 116 8.51 4.95 -26.24
CA SER A 116 8.70 3.56 -26.68
C SER A 116 8.31 3.43 -28.16
N ARG A 117 9.24 3.69 -29.09
CA ARG A 117 8.95 3.63 -30.55
C ARG A 117 9.23 2.26 -31.17
N GLY A 118 9.93 1.40 -30.44
CA GLY A 118 10.32 0.05 -30.86
C GLY A 118 9.37 -1.04 -30.35
N THR A 119 9.95 -2.17 -29.98
CA THR A 119 9.23 -3.33 -29.43
C THR A 119 9.66 -3.63 -27.99
N ILE A 120 8.70 -3.85 -27.10
CA ILE A 120 8.89 -4.44 -25.78
C ILE A 120 8.25 -5.83 -25.81
N ASP A 121 9.04 -6.87 -25.59
CA ASP A 121 8.59 -8.26 -25.70
C ASP A 121 8.84 -9.04 -24.40
N TRP A 122 7.77 -9.17 -23.62
CA TRP A 122 7.69 -10.01 -22.42
C TRP A 122 6.81 -11.25 -22.66
N SER A 123 6.53 -11.61 -23.93
CA SER A 123 5.61 -12.71 -24.28
C SER A 123 6.02 -14.07 -23.72
N LYS A 124 7.29 -14.24 -23.36
CA LYS A 124 7.85 -15.44 -22.76
C LYS A 124 8.35 -15.24 -21.33
N GLY A 125 8.30 -14.01 -20.81
CA GLY A 125 8.76 -13.66 -19.47
C GLY A 125 7.63 -13.69 -18.45
N THR A 126 8.01 -13.78 -17.18
CA THR A 126 7.08 -13.68 -16.02
C THR A 126 7.25 -12.35 -15.27
N GLY A 127 8.34 -11.62 -15.51
CA GLY A 127 8.54 -10.28 -14.96
C GLY A 127 7.53 -9.25 -15.49
N VAL A 128 7.62 -8.05 -14.95
CA VAL A 128 6.73 -6.92 -15.28
C VAL A 128 7.48 -5.77 -15.93
N VAL A 129 6.74 -4.98 -16.70
CA VAL A 129 7.25 -3.79 -17.39
C VAL A 129 6.53 -2.55 -16.90
N SER A 130 7.30 -1.57 -16.42
CA SER A 130 6.80 -0.27 -15.99
C SER A 130 7.39 0.84 -16.84
N ALA A 131 6.54 1.68 -17.42
CA ALA A 131 6.93 2.94 -18.06
C ALA A 131 6.41 4.10 -17.22
N LEU A 132 7.29 4.91 -16.66
CA LEU A 132 6.95 6.02 -15.77
C LEU A 132 7.33 7.33 -16.46
N TYR A 133 6.34 8.21 -16.63
CA TYR A 133 6.52 9.50 -17.29
C TYR A 133 5.82 10.60 -16.48
N ASP A 134 6.37 11.80 -16.55
CA ASP A 134 5.81 12.99 -15.92
C ASP A 134 4.35 13.22 -16.39
N MET A 135 3.46 13.66 -15.51
CA MET A 135 2.08 14.04 -15.88
C MET A 135 2.01 15.10 -16.98
N ASN A 136 3.00 15.97 -17.06
CA ASN A 136 3.15 17.01 -18.07
C ASN A 136 3.98 16.53 -19.28
N GLY A 137 4.53 15.32 -19.20
CA GLY A 137 5.22 14.63 -20.29
C GLY A 137 4.29 13.78 -21.13
N THR A 138 4.87 12.90 -21.95
CA THR A 138 4.14 12.02 -22.86
C THR A 138 4.63 10.59 -22.77
N TYR A 139 3.72 9.65 -23.00
CA TYR A 139 4.04 8.26 -23.24
C TYR A 139 3.64 7.87 -24.66
N THR A 140 4.61 7.40 -25.45
CA THR A 140 4.35 6.81 -26.77
C THR A 140 4.40 5.30 -26.66
N ARG A 141 3.31 4.62 -27.04
CA ARG A 141 3.22 3.16 -27.04
C ARG A 141 3.65 2.57 -28.39
N GLY A 142 4.74 1.81 -28.37
CA GLY A 142 5.21 1.00 -29.49
C GLY A 142 4.57 -0.39 -29.50
N ALA A 143 5.22 -1.34 -30.17
CA ALA A 143 4.78 -2.74 -30.12
C ALA A 143 5.04 -3.31 -28.72
N VAL A 144 4.02 -3.88 -28.08
CA VAL A 144 4.11 -4.54 -26.78
C VAL A 144 3.56 -5.95 -26.90
N HIS A 145 4.37 -6.93 -26.52
CA HIS A 145 3.96 -8.33 -26.45
C HIS A 145 4.01 -8.79 -25.00
N SER A 146 2.84 -9.08 -24.43
CA SER A 146 2.70 -9.63 -23.07
C SER A 146 2.54 -11.15 -23.12
N ASN A 147 2.95 -11.82 -22.06
CA ASN A 147 2.78 -13.26 -21.90
C ASN A 147 1.30 -13.59 -21.65
N PRO A 148 0.65 -14.39 -22.51
CA PRO A 148 -0.77 -14.73 -22.37
C PRO A 148 -1.08 -15.59 -21.13
N SER A 149 -0.05 -16.20 -20.54
CA SER A 149 -0.16 -16.99 -19.30
C SER A 149 0.32 -16.22 -18.06
N TRP A 150 0.69 -14.94 -18.20
CA TRP A 150 1.05 -14.13 -17.05
C TRP A 150 -0.18 -13.86 -16.18
N SER A 151 0.00 -13.98 -14.88
CA SER A 151 -0.93 -13.54 -13.86
C SER A 151 -0.19 -12.70 -12.84
N ALA A 152 -0.88 -11.72 -12.27
CA ALA A 152 -0.33 -10.94 -11.17
C ALA A 152 0.00 -11.84 -9.98
N GLU A 153 1.14 -11.60 -9.35
CA GLU A 153 1.49 -12.27 -8.11
C GLU A 153 0.43 -11.99 -7.03
N PRO A 154 0.09 -12.97 -6.18
CA PRO A 154 -0.86 -12.77 -5.09
C PRO A 154 -0.51 -11.55 -4.25
N PHE A 155 -1.53 -10.77 -3.89
CA PHE A 155 -1.41 -9.51 -3.13
C PHE A 155 -0.64 -8.38 -3.82
N SER A 156 -0.18 -8.53 -5.06
CA SER A 156 0.62 -7.47 -5.70
C SER A 156 -0.18 -6.23 -6.07
N GLY A 157 -1.50 -6.35 -6.26
CA GLY A 157 -2.33 -5.27 -6.81
C GLY A 157 -2.03 -4.92 -8.28
N LEU A 158 -1.22 -5.70 -8.98
CA LEU A 158 -0.96 -5.48 -10.40
C LEU A 158 -2.15 -5.96 -11.23
N LEU A 159 -2.57 -5.16 -12.21
CA LEU A 159 -3.63 -5.57 -13.15
C LEU A 159 -3.08 -6.13 -14.47
N THR A 160 -1.88 -5.70 -14.87
CA THR A 160 -1.30 -6.02 -16.18
C THR A 160 0.20 -6.23 -16.08
N GLN A 161 0.75 -7.07 -16.96
CA GLN A 161 2.20 -7.29 -17.05
C GLN A 161 2.95 -6.03 -17.51
N TYR A 162 2.32 -5.21 -18.36
CA TYR A 162 2.85 -3.95 -18.85
C TYR A 162 1.98 -2.81 -18.36
N THR A 163 2.56 -1.84 -17.65
CA THR A 163 1.84 -0.67 -17.15
C THR A 163 2.58 0.63 -17.45
N ALA A 164 1.86 1.64 -17.92
CA ALA A 164 2.38 2.99 -18.09
C ALA A 164 1.76 3.90 -17.02
N TYR A 165 2.61 4.49 -16.17
CA TYR A 165 2.24 5.31 -15.04
C TYR A 165 2.54 6.78 -15.32
N ARG A 166 1.57 7.64 -15.02
CA ARG A 166 1.79 9.07 -14.85
C ARG A 166 2.37 9.33 -13.47
N LEU A 167 3.54 9.96 -13.43
CA LEU A 167 4.22 10.31 -12.19
C LEU A 167 3.52 11.49 -11.51
N VAL A 168 3.23 11.30 -10.23
CA VAL A 168 2.77 12.34 -9.31
C VAL A 168 3.99 12.79 -8.53
N ASN A 169 4.57 13.96 -8.84
CA ASN A 169 5.75 14.47 -8.13
C ASN A 169 5.49 15.74 -7.32
N SER A 170 4.26 16.26 -7.37
CA SER A 170 3.89 17.44 -6.60
C SER A 170 2.50 17.32 -6.04
N ARG A 171 2.21 18.17 -5.05
CA ARG A 171 0.84 18.38 -4.55
C ARG A 171 -0.12 18.72 -5.70
N ALA A 172 0.30 19.59 -6.62
CA ALA A 172 -0.53 20.00 -7.74
C ALA A 172 -0.87 18.82 -8.66
N ASP A 173 0.06 17.89 -8.88
CA ASP A 173 -0.21 16.69 -9.66
C ASP A 173 -1.13 15.72 -8.92
N LEU A 174 -0.99 15.60 -7.59
CA LEU A 174 -1.90 14.78 -6.79
C LEU A 174 -3.34 15.32 -6.88
N GLU A 175 -3.51 16.64 -6.81
CA GLU A 175 -4.81 17.29 -6.99
C GLU A 175 -5.38 17.09 -8.41
N LYS A 176 -4.52 17.05 -9.45
CA LYS A 176 -4.92 16.77 -10.84
C LYS A 176 -5.44 15.34 -11.06
N VAL A 177 -5.18 14.39 -10.16
CA VAL A 177 -5.75 13.02 -10.26
C VAL A 177 -7.28 13.07 -10.33
N SER A 178 -7.91 14.03 -9.65
CA SER A 178 -9.36 14.26 -9.73
C SER A 178 -9.88 14.59 -11.13
N ASN A 179 -9.02 15.01 -12.05
CA ASN A 179 -9.41 15.32 -13.44
C ASN A 179 -9.50 14.06 -14.32
N ASP A 180 -8.89 12.95 -13.90
CA ASP A 180 -8.97 11.66 -14.58
C ASP A 180 -8.92 10.51 -13.56
N LEU A 181 -10.06 10.31 -12.90
CA LEU A 181 -10.24 9.30 -11.86
C LEU A 181 -10.12 7.85 -12.36
N SER A 182 -10.11 7.63 -13.67
CA SER A 182 -9.87 6.31 -14.29
C SER A 182 -8.40 6.02 -14.58
N GLY A 183 -7.54 6.98 -14.27
CA GLY A 183 -6.16 7.01 -14.66
C GLY A 183 -5.21 6.03 -13.95
N VAL A 184 -4.03 5.84 -14.55
CA VAL A 184 -2.94 5.05 -13.95
C VAL A 184 -1.82 5.97 -13.49
N TYR A 185 -1.52 5.93 -12.19
CA TYR A 185 -0.66 6.87 -11.50
C TYR A 185 0.35 6.16 -10.61
N ALA A 186 1.54 6.75 -10.47
CA ALA A 186 2.51 6.35 -9.47
C ALA A 186 3.13 7.57 -8.79
N LEU A 187 3.45 7.48 -7.50
CA LEU A 187 4.29 8.50 -6.88
C LEU A 187 5.69 8.43 -7.49
N GLY A 188 6.24 9.58 -7.88
CA GLY A 188 7.63 9.67 -8.32
C GLY A 188 8.61 10.00 -7.21
N LYS A 189 8.13 10.50 -6.08
CA LYS A 189 8.91 10.74 -4.86
C LYS A 189 7.97 10.91 -3.68
N ASP A 190 8.53 11.01 -2.48
CA ASP A 190 7.77 11.39 -1.31
C ASP A 190 7.23 12.82 -1.47
N LEU A 191 5.97 13.03 -1.11
CA LEU A 191 5.32 14.33 -1.16
C LEU A 191 5.06 14.82 0.26
N ASN A 192 5.76 15.88 0.66
CA ASN A 192 5.61 16.48 1.97
C ASN A 192 4.72 17.74 1.89
N PHE A 193 3.64 17.74 2.66
CA PHE A 193 2.62 18.80 2.71
C PHE A 193 2.84 19.80 3.86
N SER A 194 3.91 19.64 4.65
CA SER A 194 4.23 20.52 5.78
C SER A 194 4.32 21.99 5.35
N GLY A 195 3.74 22.89 6.14
CA GLY A 195 3.75 24.32 5.87
C GLY A 195 2.75 24.78 4.80
N SER A 196 1.89 23.89 4.31
CA SER A 196 0.76 24.29 3.48
C SER A 196 -0.24 25.12 4.27
N ALA A 197 -0.68 26.24 3.70
CA ALA A 197 -1.72 27.08 4.31
C ALA A 197 -3.15 26.57 4.05
N VAL A 198 -3.29 25.57 3.18
CA VAL A 198 -4.60 25.03 2.76
C VAL A 198 -4.60 23.52 2.92
N ALA A 199 -5.70 22.97 3.43
CA ALA A 199 -5.96 21.54 3.47
C ALA A 199 -5.89 20.93 2.06
N PHE A 200 -5.54 19.66 1.98
CA PHE A 200 -5.57 18.90 0.74
C PHE A 200 -7.02 18.66 0.31
N ASN A 201 -7.31 18.87 -0.97
CA ASN A 201 -8.61 18.52 -1.54
C ASN A 201 -8.63 17.04 -1.92
N PRO A 202 -9.47 16.21 -1.28
CA PRO A 202 -9.54 14.77 -1.55
C PRO A 202 -9.74 14.41 -3.03
N ILE A 203 -9.08 13.34 -3.47
CA ILE A 203 -9.24 12.79 -4.82
C ILE A 203 -10.68 12.31 -4.98
N GLY A 204 -11.42 12.97 -5.90
CA GLY A 204 -12.83 12.72 -6.15
C GLY A 204 -13.78 13.06 -5.00
N GLY A 205 -13.29 13.59 -3.86
CA GLY A 205 -14.11 13.76 -2.66
C GLY A 205 -15.12 14.89 -2.75
N ALA A 206 -14.74 16.05 -3.30
CA ALA A 206 -15.66 17.19 -3.48
C ALA A 206 -16.87 16.85 -4.36
N SER A 207 -16.71 15.95 -5.34
CA SER A 207 -17.79 15.49 -6.23
C SER A 207 -18.39 14.15 -5.81
N ASN A 208 -17.90 13.54 -4.73
CA ASN A 208 -18.16 12.14 -4.35
C ASN A 208 -17.98 11.14 -5.52
N THR A 209 -17.14 11.45 -6.52
CA THR A 209 -16.93 10.61 -7.70
C THR A 209 -15.83 9.58 -7.41
N PRO A 210 -16.07 8.27 -7.61
CA PRO A 210 -15.08 7.25 -7.26
C PRO A 210 -13.82 7.28 -8.14
N PHE A 211 -12.67 7.09 -7.51
CA PHE A 211 -11.43 6.71 -8.19
C PHE A 211 -11.51 5.26 -8.68
N THR A 212 -11.43 5.05 -9.98
CA THR A 212 -11.61 3.74 -10.65
C THR A 212 -10.35 3.24 -11.36
N GLY A 213 -9.27 4.02 -11.31
CA GLY A 213 -7.98 3.74 -11.90
C GLY A 213 -7.02 2.96 -10.99
N GLN A 214 -5.72 3.11 -11.24
CA GLN A 214 -4.65 2.51 -10.43
C GLN A 214 -3.76 3.61 -9.84
N PHE A 215 -3.49 3.54 -8.54
CA PHE A 215 -2.57 4.43 -7.84
C PHE A 215 -1.54 3.62 -7.07
N ASP A 216 -0.27 3.79 -7.42
CA ASP A 216 0.84 3.04 -6.85
C ASP A 216 1.80 3.98 -6.11
N GLY A 217 2.01 3.77 -4.82
CA GLY A 217 2.99 4.55 -4.08
C GLY A 217 4.44 4.24 -4.51
N MET A 218 4.70 3.07 -5.12
CA MET A 218 6.04 2.66 -5.57
C MET A 218 7.14 2.80 -4.50
N GLY A 219 6.79 2.64 -3.22
CA GLY A 219 7.70 2.80 -2.10
C GLY A 219 7.88 4.25 -1.61
N HIS A 220 7.10 5.18 -2.13
CA HIS A 220 7.03 6.57 -1.69
C HIS A 220 5.81 6.85 -0.80
N GLU A 221 5.89 7.95 -0.07
CA GLU A 221 4.89 8.36 0.92
C GLU A 221 4.27 9.73 0.62
N LEU A 222 3.03 9.91 1.08
CA LEU A 222 2.41 11.21 1.30
C LEU A 222 2.59 11.58 2.77
N GLN A 223 3.22 12.72 3.07
CA GLN A 223 3.65 13.08 4.42
C GLN A 223 3.01 14.39 4.88
N ASN A 224 2.61 14.45 6.16
CA ASN A 224 2.17 15.67 6.83
C ASN A 224 0.94 16.33 6.17
N MET A 225 0.01 15.51 5.66
CA MET A 225 -1.19 15.98 4.99
C MET A 225 -2.25 16.46 5.99
N ASP A 226 -2.73 17.69 5.83
CA ASP A 226 -4.00 18.11 6.43
C ASP A 226 -5.15 17.77 5.49
N ILE A 227 -6.12 16.98 5.97
CA ILE A 227 -7.28 16.51 5.21
C ILE A 227 -8.54 17.03 5.92
N GLU A 228 -9.23 17.96 5.28
CA GLU A 228 -10.43 18.59 5.84
C GLU A 228 -11.59 18.50 4.84
N VAL A 229 -12.81 18.46 5.36
CA VAL A 229 -14.00 18.53 4.53
C VAL A 229 -14.06 19.87 3.81
N VAL A 230 -14.29 19.83 2.50
CA VAL A 230 -14.38 21.04 1.67
C VAL A 230 -15.82 21.49 1.40
N ASP A 231 -16.83 20.64 1.67
CA ASP A 231 -18.25 20.89 1.39
C ASP A 231 -19.20 20.05 2.29
N ASP A 232 -20.34 20.61 2.69
CA ASP A 232 -21.36 19.94 3.56
C ASP A 232 -21.97 18.67 2.94
N LEU A 233 -21.93 18.53 1.61
CA LEU A 233 -22.44 17.37 0.87
C LEU A 233 -21.39 16.27 0.71
N GLN A 234 -20.15 16.51 1.12
CA GLN A 234 -19.11 15.50 1.12
C GLN A 234 -19.41 14.44 2.19
N ARG A 235 -19.62 13.20 1.77
CA ARG A 235 -19.94 12.09 2.69
C ARG A 235 -18.71 11.36 3.21
N TRP A 236 -17.64 11.40 2.42
CA TRP A 236 -16.45 10.56 2.60
C TRP A 236 -15.21 11.45 2.60
N LEU A 237 -14.48 11.43 3.72
CA LEU A 237 -13.24 12.17 3.89
C LEU A 237 -12.05 11.20 3.92
N GLY A 238 -11.02 11.51 3.14
CA GLY A 238 -9.76 10.76 3.03
C GLY A 238 -8.90 11.32 1.90
N VAL A 239 -7.70 10.78 1.69
CA VAL A 239 -6.91 11.10 0.47
C VAL A 239 -7.73 10.78 -0.77
N PHE A 240 -8.41 9.64 -0.78
CA PHE A 240 -9.47 9.32 -1.72
C PHE A 240 -10.83 9.51 -1.03
N GLY A 241 -11.76 10.24 -1.66
CA GLY A 241 -13.14 10.26 -1.17
C GLY A 241 -13.71 8.84 -1.22
N THR A 242 -13.74 8.28 -2.43
CA THR A 242 -14.16 6.90 -2.68
C THR A 242 -13.16 6.22 -3.61
N ILE A 243 -12.70 5.02 -3.25
CA ILE A 243 -12.07 4.08 -4.18
C ILE A 243 -13.19 3.20 -4.74
N GLY A 244 -13.45 3.29 -6.04
CA GLY A 244 -14.52 2.55 -6.72
C GLY A 244 -14.17 1.09 -6.96
N ALA A 245 -15.15 0.31 -7.44
CA ALA A 245 -15.04 -1.15 -7.56
C ALA A 245 -13.88 -1.68 -8.41
N THR A 246 -13.40 -0.91 -9.40
CA THR A 246 -12.22 -1.25 -10.21
C THR A 246 -10.95 -0.54 -9.75
N GLY A 247 -11.07 0.35 -8.77
CA GLY A 247 -9.96 1.13 -8.25
C GLY A 247 -8.97 0.26 -7.51
N VAL A 248 -7.68 0.49 -7.77
CA VAL A 248 -6.59 -0.16 -7.04
C VAL A 248 -5.68 0.90 -6.45
N VAL A 249 -5.48 0.84 -5.13
CA VAL A 249 -4.49 1.65 -4.41
C VAL A 249 -3.49 0.70 -3.77
N ARG A 250 -2.22 0.81 -4.15
CA ARG A 250 -1.18 -0.12 -3.69
C ARG A 250 0.10 0.59 -3.25
N ASN A 251 0.84 -0.05 -2.34
CA ASN A 251 2.17 0.39 -1.90
C ASN A 251 2.22 1.85 -1.43
N LEU A 252 1.11 2.37 -0.86
CA LEU A 252 0.98 3.78 -0.52
C LEU A 252 1.02 4.00 0.99
N GLY A 253 2.00 4.77 1.45
CA GLY A 253 2.06 5.30 2.81
C GLY A 253 1.43 6.68 2.90
N VAL A 254 0.52 6.90 3.85
CA VAL A 254 0.01 8.22 4.24
C VAL A 254 0.44 8.49 5.67
N VAL A 255 1.53 9.24 5.81
CA VAL A 255 2.29 9.35 7.05
C VAL A 255 2.08 10.69 7.72
N ASN A 256 1.83 10.66 9.03
CA ASN A 256 1.58 11.84 9.86
C ASN A 256 0.49 12.75 9.27
N ALA A 257 -0.59 12.14 8.77
CA ALA A 257 -1.74 12.89 8.27
C ALA A 257 -2.65 13.33 9.42
N ASN A 258 -3.30 14.47 9.25
CA ASN A 258 -4.25 15.05 10.18
C ASN A 258 -5.60 15.19 9.46
N ALA A 259 -6.53 14.28 9.73
CA ALA A 259 -7.85 14.27 9.13
C ALA A 259 -8.91 14.76 10.13
N VAL A 260 -9.56 15.88 9.84
CA VAL A 260 -10.54 16.51 10.76
C VAL A 260 -11.86 16.77 10.06
N SER A 261 -12.97 16.48 10.73
CA SER A 261 -14.32 16.81 10.24
C SER A 261 -15.24 17.37 11.31
N PHE A 262 -15.90 18.49 10.96
CA PHE A 262 -16.98 19.12 11.73
C PHE A 262 -18.36 18.94 11.09
N LEU A 263 -18.45 18.29 9.93
CA LEU A 263 -19.65 18.21 9.07
C LEU A 263 -20.19 16.78 9.00
N ASN A 264 -21.28 16.48 8.29
CA ASN A 264 -21.85 15.13 8.24
C ASN A 264 -21.12 14.18 7.27
N SER A 265 -19.83 13.93 7.53
CA SER A 265 -18.98 13.01 6.75
C SER A 265 -18.37 11.93 7.64
N SER A 266 -17.98 10.80 7.04
CA SER A 266 -17.18 9.77 7.71
C SER A 266 -15.72 9.88 7.29
N ILE A 267 -14.81 9.67 8.25
CA ILE A 267 -13.38 9.87 8.04
C ILE A 267 -12.68 8.52 7.86
N GLY A 268 -11.83 8.42 6.85
CA GLY A 268 -10.80 7.40 6.72
C GLY A 268 -9.57 8.02 6.06
N ILE A 269 -8.41 8.01 6.72
CA ILE A 269 -7.23 8.74 6.24
C ILE A 269 -6.89 8.40 4.78
N LEU A 270 -6.83 7.12 4.44
CA LEU A 270 -6.58 6.72 3.06
C LEU A 270 -7.82 6.90 2.20
N ALA A 271 -8.97 6.37 2.64
CA ALA A 271 -10.22 6.55 1.91
C ALA A 271 -11.45 6.64 2.82
N GLY A 272 -12.41 7.52 2.50
CA GLY A 272 -13.67 7.48 3.23
C GLY A 272 -14.45 6.19 2.93
N LEU A 273 -14.58 5.82 1.66
CA LEU A 273 -15.19 4.55 1.22
C LEU A 273 -14.25 3.76 0.31
N ASN A 274 -14.04 2.48 0.61
CA ASN A 274 -13.35 1.54 -0.28
C ASN A 274 -14.33 0.51 -0.85
N GLN A 275 -14.50 0.50 -2.18
CA GLN A 275 -15.21 -0.54 -2.93
C GLN A 275 -14.25 -1.38 -3.79
N GLY A 276 -12.99 -0.95 -3.92
CA GLY A 276 -11.97 -1.58 -4.76
C GLY A 276 -10.95 -2.37 -3.94
N LEU A 277 -9.70 -2.33 -4.39
CA LEU A 277 -8.57 -3.01 -3.75
C LEU A 277 -7.62 -1.99 -3.11
N ILE A 278 -7.35 -2.16 -1.82
CA ILE A 278 -6.25 -1.52 -1.11
C ILE A 278 -5.26 -2.61 -0.69
N THR A 279 -4.00 -2.51 -1.13
CA THR A 279 -2.97 -3.51 -0.82
C THR A 279 -1.63 -2.91 -0.46
N HIS A 280 -0.89 -3.52 0.48
CA HIS A 280 0.45 -3.04 0.90
C HIS A 280 0.50 -1.54 1.24
N SER A 281 -0.58 -1.00 1.81
CA SER A 281 -0.71 0.43 2.08
C SER A 281 -0.86 0.66 3.59
N TYR A 282 -0.47 1.83 4.07
CA TYR A 282 -0.53 2.14 5.49
C TYR A 282 -0.81 3.60 5.79
N ALA A 283 -1.34 3.88 6.99
CA ALA A 283 -1.57 5.24 7.46
C ALA A 283 -1.10 5.46 8.90
N SER A 284 -0.64 6.68 9.20
CA SER A 284 -0.33 7.18 10.53
C SER A 284 -0.73 8.65 10.70
N GLY A 285 -0.83 9.12 11.95
CA GLY A 285 -1.29 10.47 12.29
C GLY A 285 -2.59 10.44 13.10
N SER A 286 -3.51 11.38 12.86
CA SER A 286 -4.77 11.54 13.58
C SER A 286 -6.00 11.57 12.66
N ALA A 287 -7.11 10.99 13.13
CA ALA A 287 -8.42 11.07 12.51
C ALA A 287 -9.45 11.50 13.55
N GLU A 288 -9.93 12.74 13.46
CA GLU A 288 -10.76 13.38 14.48
C GLU A 288 -12.12 13.83 13.96
N LYS A 289 -13.15 13.29 14.60
CA LYS A 289 -14.55 13.59 14.32
C LYS A 289 -15.17 14.36 15.49
N HIS A 290 -15.47 15.63 15.27
CA HIS A 290 -15.92 16.55 16.34
C HIS A 290 -17.44 16.68 16.46
N THR A 291 -18.20 16.19 15.48
CA THR A 291 -19.67 16.18 15.47
C THR A 291 -20.19 14.78 15.13
N ILE A 292 -21.50 14.56 15.16
CA ILE A 292 -22.15 13.27 14.84
C ILE A 292 -21.51 12.63 13.59
N GLY A 293 -21.17 11.36 13.71
CA GLY A 293 -20.51 10.57 12.68
C GLY A 293 -19.31 9.76 13.19
N GLU A 294 -18.57 9.21 12.24
CA GLU A 294 -17.67 8.08 12.50
C GLU A 294 -16.28 8.34 11.92
N ALA A 295 -15.26 7.75 12.55
CA ALA A 295 -13.88 7.82 12.10
C ALA A 295 -13.23 6.43 12.09
N GLY A 296 -12.62 6.07 10.96
CA GLY A 296 -11.75 4.92 10.81
C GLY A 296 -10.31 5.37 10.58
N GLY A 297 -9.35 4.69 11.18
CA GLY A 297 -7.93 5.07 11.07
C GLY A 297 -7.34 4.81 9.69
N PHE A 298 -7.97 4.02 8.83
CA PHE A 298 -7.49 3.76 7.46
C PHE A 298 -8.57 4.03 6.43
N VAL A 299 -9.73 3.39 6.60
CA VAL A 299 -10.93 3.70 5.82
C VAL A 299 -12.13 3.92 6.72
N ALA A 300 -13.15 4.69 6.32
CA ALA A 300 -14.37 4.74 7.13
C ALA A 300 -15.21 3.48 6.90
N GLN A 301 -15.49 3.15 5.63
CA GLN A 301 -16.22 1.95 5.23
C GLN A 301 -15.46 1.14 4.19
N ASN A 302 -15.39 -0.18 4.40
CA ASN A 302 -14.84 -1.15 3.47
C ASN A 302 -15.93 -2.07 2.89
N ASP A 303 -16.27 -1.88 1.63
CA ASP A 303 -17.10 -2.77 0.81
C ASP A 303 -16.25 -3.62 -0.17
N GLY A 304 -14.97 -3.27 -0.34
CA GLY A 304 -14.01 -3.95 -1.19
C GLY A 304 -13.05 -4.86 -0.43
N THR A 305 -11.78 -4.86 -0.83
CA THR A 305 -10.72 -5.64 -0.18
C THR A 305 -9.64 -4.72 0.37
N ILE A 306 -9.26 -4.97 1.63
CA ILE A 306 -8.07 -4.42 2.27
C ILE A 306 -7.17 -5.60 2.60
N GLU A 307 -5.97 -5.63 2.03
CA GLU A 307 -5.04 -6.71 2.22
C GLU A 307 -3.62 -6.22 2.52
N ARG A 308 -2.88 -6.93 3.37
CA ARG A 308 -1.48 -6.58 3.70
C ARG A 308 -1.27 -5.11 4.06
N SER A 309 -2.23 -4.53 4.78
CA SER A 309 -2.27 -3.09 5.05
C SER A 309 -2.32 -2.83 6.54
N SER A 310 -1.98 -1.62 6.95
CA SER A 310 -1.93 -1.29 8.38
C SER A 310 -2.33 0.14 8.70
N SER A 311 -2.68 0.37 9.96
CA SER A 311 -2.83 1.72 10.50
C SER A 311 -2.24 1.83 11.89
N SER A 312 -1.58 2.95 12.15
CA SER A 312 -1.09 3.36 13.47
C SER A 312 -1.69 4.69 13.90
N VAL A 313 -2.87 5.02 13.36
CA VAL A 313 -3.55 6.31 13.56
C VAL A 313 -4.16 6.41 14.95
N GLU A 314 -4.13 7.62 15.52
CA GLU A 314 -4.94 8.01 16.67
C GLU A 314 -6.35 8.40 16.18
N VAL A 315 -7.33 7.56 16.47
CA VAL A 315 -8.70 7.68 15.99
C VAL A 315 -9.60 8.18 17.11
N SER A 316 -10.22 9.34 16.88
CA SER A 316 -11.21 9.95 17.75
C SER A 316 -12.53 10.12 16.99
N GLY A 317 -13.46 9.18 17.17
CA GLY A 317 -14.75 9.15 16.48
C GLY A 317 -15.90 9.62 17.37
N TYR A 318 -16.77 10.54 16.94
CA TYR A 318 -17.85 11.02 17.81
C TYR A 318 -18.83 9.91 18.23
N ASP A 319 -19.36 9.15 17.27
CA ASP A 319 -20.25 8.01 17.51
C ASP A 319 -19.51 6.67 17.44
N ALA A 320 -18.51 6.56 16.56
CA ALA A 320 -17.78 5.32 16.35
C ALA A 320 -16.32 5.58 15.93
N ALA A 321 -15.40 4.86 16.56
CA ALA A 321 -13.97 4.86 16.26
C ALA A 321 -13.49 3.46 15.91
N GLY A 322 -13.03 3.26 14.68
CA GLY A 322 -12.46 1.99 14.22
C GLY A 322 -10.97 2.12 13.95
N GLY A 323 -10.15 1.21 14.48
CA GLY A 323 -8.69 1.27 14.28
C GLY A 323 -8.28 1.24 12.81
N LEU A 324 -8.78 0.26 12.04
CA LEU A 324 -8.56 0.17 10.59
C LEU A 324 -9.79 0.68 9.83
N ALA A 325 -10.99 0.22 10.19
CA ALA A 325 -12.24 0.65 9.56
C ALA A 325 -13.37 0.84 10.55
N VAL A 326 -14.38 1.67 10.26
CA VAL A 326 -15.60 1.67 11.09
C VAL A 326 -16.45 0.47 10.71
N THR A 327 -16.80 0.35 9.42
CA THR A 327 -17.62 -0.75 8.91
C THR A 327 -16.85 -1.58 7.89
N ASN A 328 -16.90 -2.91 8.05
CA ASN A 328 -16.41 -3.87 7.08
C ASN A 328 -17.55 -4.74 6.54
N ASN A 329 -17.96 -4.49 5.29
CA ASN A 329 -18.85 -5.34 4.52
C ASN A 329 -18.09 -6.25 3.53
N GLY A 330 -16.84 -5.90 3.22
CA GLY A 330 -15.97 -6.64 2.31
C GLY A 330 -14.99 -7.57 3.03
N THR A 331 -13.73 -7.58 2.57
CA THR A 331 -12.67 -8.43 3.12
C THR A 331 -11.54 -7.60 3.70
N ILE A 332 -11.12 -7.97 4.92
CA ILE A 332 -9.86 -7.52 5.54
C ILE A 332 -9.01 -8.78 5.76
N ILE A 333 -7.83 -8.83 5.13
CA ILE A 333 -6.93 -9.98 5.19
C ILE A 333 -5.49 -9.56 5.45
N GLN A 334 -4.77 -10.29 6.29
CA GLN A 334 -3.34 -10.02 6.54
C GLN A 334 -3.09 -8.55 6.90
N SER A 335 -3.97 -7.94 7.68
CA SER A 335 -3.93 -6.50 7.98
C SER A 335 -3.96 -6.26 9.49
N PHE A 336 -3.47 -5.11 9.93
CA PHE A 336 -3.35 -4.87 11.36
C PHE A 336 -3.45 -3.41 11.81
N PHE A 337 -3.78 -3.22 13.08
CA PHE A 337 -3.83 -1.91 13.73
C PHE A 337 -2.90 -1.85 14.96
N THR A 338 -2.20 -0.73 15.11
CA THR A 338 -1.27 -0.49 16.24
C THR A 338 -1.46 0.85 16.96
N GLY A 339 -2.35 1.70 16.47
CA GLY A 339 -2.60 3.04 17.01
C GLY A 339 -3.51 3.03 18.24
N SER A 340 -4.30 4.08 18.40
CA SER A 340 -5.33 4.16 19.45
C SER A 340 -6.71 4.42 18.83
N ALA A 341 -7.75 3.76 19.34
CA ALA A 341 -9.13 3.99 18.94
C ALA A 341 -9.97 4.32 20.17
N GLY A 342 -10.53 5.52 20.20
CA GLY A 342 -11.41 5.96 21.27
C GLY A 342 -12.51 6.87 20.76
N PRO A 343 -13.66 6.95 21.45
CA PRO A 343 -14.69 7.86 21.04
C PRO A 343 -14.32 9.29 21.43
N GLY A 344 -14.58 10.24 20.54
CA GLY A 344 -14.54 11.67 20.80
C GLY A 344 -15.71 12.16 21.67
N SER A 345 -16.64 11.26 22.03
CA SER A 345 -17.78 11.55 22.90
C SER A 345 -17.99 10.48 23.98
N LEU A 346 -18.73 10.85 25.03
CA LEU A 346 -19.18 9.91 26.08
C LEU A 346 -20.33 9.00 25.63
N ARG A 347 -20.60 8.87 24.33
CA ARG A 347 -21.64 7.97 23.79
C ARG A 347 -21.12 7.03 22.72
N GLY A 348 -19.91 7.28 22.23
CA GLY A 348 -19.36 6.54 21.11
C GLY A 348 -18.84 5.16 21.48
N ASN A 349 -18.78 4.31 20.45
CA ASN A 349 -18.25 2.97 20.52
C ASN A 349 -16.84 2.92 19.91
N ALA A 350 -16.00 1.98 20.35
CA ALA A 350 -14.68 1.80 19.74
C ALA A 350 -14.35 0.32 19.48
N GLY A 351 -13.88 0.04 18.27
CA GLY A 351 -13.41 -1.27 17.85
C GLY A 351 -11.93 -1.20 17.48
N GLY A 352 -11.12 -2.07 18.07
CA GLY A 352 -9.66 -2.00 17.88
C GLY A 352 -9.16 -2.41 16.50
N LEU A 353 -9.94 -3.14 15.69
CA LEU A 353 -9.69 -3.26 14.25
C LEU A 353 -10.85 -2.68 13.45
N VAL A 354 -12.08 -3.10 13.73
CA VAL A 354 -13.29 -2.54 13.12
C VAL A 354 -14.41 -2.31 14.11
N VAL A 355 -15.35 -1.39 13.89
CA VAL A 355 -16.52 -1.27 14.79
C VAL A 355 -17.59 -2.31 14.44
N SER A 356 -17.97 -2.42 13.18
CA SER A 356 -18.98 -3.36 12.69
C SER A 356 -18.41 -4.25 11.58
N ASN A 357 -18.48 -5.57 11.75
CA ASN A 357 -18.08 -6.55 10.76
C ASN A 357 -19.29 -7.32 10.21
N ASN A 358 -19.66 -7.07 8.96
CA ASN A 358 -20.62 -7.86 8.19
C ASN A 358 -19.93 -8.77 7.16
N GLY A 359 -18.65 -8.51 6.87
CA GLY A 359 -17.85 -9.24 5.89
C GLY A 359 -16.91 -10.27 6.50
N THR A 360 -15.69 -10.33 5.98
CA THR A 360 -14.65 -11.27 6.43
C THR A 360 -13.46 -10.53 7.00
N ILE A 361 -13.00 -10.97 8.17
CA ILE A 361 -11.70 -10.63 8.75
C ILE A 361 -10.91 -11.92 8.90
N THR A 362 -9.74 -12.00 8.28
CA THR A 362 -8.90 -13.19 8.39
C THR A 362 -7.43 -12.83 8.49
N GLN A 363 -6.66 -13.62 9.22
CA GLN A 363 -5.21 -13.42 9.32
C GLN A 363 -4.84 -12.01 9.77
N SER A 364 -5.62 -11.41 10.68
CA SER A 364 -5.51 -9.99 11.02
C SER A 364 -5.40 -9.80 12.51
N TYR A 365 -4.83 -8.68 12.94
CA TYR A 365 -4.65 -8.46 14.37
C TYR A 365 -4.67 -7.00 14.78
N THR A 366 -4.82 -6.78 16.07
CA THR A 366 -4.65 -5.45 16.66
C THR A 366 -3.85 -5.51 17.94
N THR A 367 -2.85 -4.63 18.04
CA THR A 367 -2.09 -4.36 19.26
C THR A 367 -2.33 -2.92 19.74
N GLY A 368 -3.19 -2.18 19.04
CA GLY A 368 -3.54 -0.82 19.37
C GLY A 368 -4.43 -0.72 20.62
N SER A 369 -4.41 0.43 21.28
CA SER A 369 -5.23 0.67 22.47
C SER A 369 -6.68 0.99 22.08
N VAL A 370 -7.63 0.52 22.89
CA VAL A 370 -9.06 0.79 22.69
C VAL A 370 -9.67 1.35 23.96
N ALA A 371 -10.35 2.49 23.87
CA ALA A 371 -11.03 3.10 25.01
C ALA A 371 -12.46 3.52 24.66
N GLY A 372 -13.36 3.61 25.64
CA GLY A 372 -14.75 4.01 25.38
C GLY A 372 -15.79 3.40 26.32
N ILE A 373 -17.08 3.53 25.98
CA ILE A 373 -18.18 2.96 26.77
C ILE A 373 -18.51 1.53 26.34
N THR A 374 -18.73 1.34 25.03
CA THR A 374 -18.90 0.02 24.41
C THR A 374 -17.67 -0.21 23.56
N ILE A 375 -16.85 -1.17 23.96
CA ILE A 375 -15.58 -1.44 23.32
C ILE A 375 -15.37 -2.93 23.10
N ALA A 376 -14.64 -3.23 22.03
CA ALA A 376 -14.12 -4.56 21.77
C ALA A 376 -12.75 -4.45 21.09
N GLY A 377 -11.88 -5.42 21.36
CA GLY A 377 -10.52 -5.38 20.83
C GLY A 377 -10.47 -5.62 19.32
N MET A 378 -11.26 -6.56 18.80
CA MET A 378 -11.35 -6.79 17.35
C MET A 378 -12.53 -6.01 16.74
N THR A 379 -13.76 -6.34 17.16
CA THR A 379 -14.98 -5.71 16.62
C THR A 379 -16.12 -5.56 17.61
N VAL A 380 -16.79 -4.40 17.65
CA VAL A 380 -17.93 -4.22 18.56
C VAL A 380 -19.10 -5.13 18.14
N ILE A 381 -19.47 -5.14 16.86
CA ILE A 381 -20.57 -5.95 16.33
C ILE A 381 -20.04 -6.88 15.24
N ASN A 382 -20.19 -8.19 15.43
CA ASN A 382 -19.87 -9.18 14.41
C ASN A 382 -21.13 -9.88 13.89
N ASN A 383 -21.48 -9.63 12.63
CA ASN A 383 -22.44 -10.40 11.84
C ASN A 383 -21.75 -11.26 10.76
N GLY A 384 -20.48 -10.98 10.48
CA GLY A 384 -19.67 -11.66 9.47
C GLY A 384 -18.83 -12.81 10.03
N THR A 385 -17.66 -13.02 9.43
CA THR A 385 -16.71 -14.06 9.82
C THR A 385 -15.38 -13.47 10.31
N ILE A 386 -14.83 -14.08 11.36
CA ILE A 386 -13.49 -13.78 11.88
C ILE A 386 -12.73 -15.09 12.04
N SER A 387 -11.54 -15.19 11.43
CA SER A 387 -10.69 -16.38 11.48
C SER A 387 -9.21 -16.01 11.57
N GLU A 388 -8.39 -16.95 12.07
CA GLU A 388 -6.94 -16.80 12.26
C GLU A 388 -6.50 -15.39 12.68
N SER A 389 -7.07 -14.85 13.76
CA SER A 389 -6.87 -13.43 14.10
C SER A 389 -6.65 -13.26 15.60
N PHE A 390 -6.05 -12.15 16.02
CA PHE A 390 -5.83 -11.94 17.45
C PHE A 390 -5.89 -10.49 17.92
N VAL A 391 -6.06 -10.33 19.23
CA VAL A 391 -6.03 -9.04 19.93
C VAL A 391 -4.99 -9.09 21.05
N ALA A 392 -4.09 -8.12 21.09
CA ALA A 392 -3.10 -7.99 22.17
C ALA A 392 -2.94 -6.55 22.67
N GLY A 393 -3.83 -5.63 22.28
CA GLY A 393 -3.81 -4.23 22.70
C GLY A 393 -4.53 -3.97 24.03
N PRO A 394 -4.13 -2.95 24.80
CA PRO A 394 -4.78 -2.60 26.06
C PRO A 394 -6.19 -2.03 25.85
N MET A 395 -7.09 -2.33 26.78
CA MET A 395 -8.49 -1.91 26.72
C MET A 395 -8.91 -1.12 27.95
N ALA A 396 -9.54 0.05 27.76
CA ALA A 396 -9.93 0.96 28.84
C ALA A 396 -11.40 1.37 28.72
N ARG A 397 -12.28 0.70 29.46
CA ARG A 397 -13.70 1.05 29.49
C ARG A 397 -13.98 2.19 30.50
N TYR A 398 -14.82 3.15 30.11
CA TYR A 398 -15.15 4.32 30.95
C TYR A 398 -16.23 4.04 32.01
N LEU A 399 -16.85 2.86 31.99
CA LEU A 399 -17.85 2.43 32.97
C LEU A 399 -17.23 1.46 33.99
N PRO A 400 -17.71 1.46 35.26
CA PRO A 400 -17.13 0.64 36.33
C PRO A 400 -17.28 -0.87 36.15
N SER A 401 -18.15 -1.35 35.24
CA SER A 401 -18.26 -2.77 34.92
C SER A 401 -17.12 -3.22 34.01
N ASN A 402 -16.40 -4.27 34.39
CA ASN A 402 -15.33 -4.87 33.59
C ASN A 402 -15.82 -5.84 32.49
N VAL A 403 -17.09 -5.77 32.10
CA VAL A 403 -17.65 -6.61 31.03
C VAL A 403 -17.17 -6.08 29.69
N ILE A 404 -16.08 -6.63 29.19
CA ILE A 404 -15.43 -6.23 27.93
C ILE A 404 -15.15 -7.51 27.15
N GLY A 405 -15.49 -7.51 25.86
CA GLY A 405 -15.14 -8.59 24.95
C GLY A 405 -13.79 -8.31 24.31
N ALA A 406 -12.81 -9.18 24.55
CA ALA A 406 -11.50 -9.04 23.94
C ALA A 406 -11.59 -9.07 22.41
N ILE A 407 -12.45 -9.93 21.87
CA ILE A 407 -12.71 -10.04 20.42
C ILE A 407 -13.93 -9.23 20.05
N SER A 408 -15.08 -9.47 20.70
CA SER A 408 -16.32 -8.80 20.34
C SER A 408 -17.25 -8.42 21.46
N ASP A 409 -18.01 -7.33 21.32
CA ASP A 409 -19.09 -7.04 22.27
C ASP A 409 -20.32 -7.89 21.94
N ASN A 410 -20.82 -7.79 20.71
CA ASN A 410 -21.93 -8.60 20.20
C ASN A 410 -21.49 -9.48 19.02
N ASN A 411 -21.79 -10.78 19.08
CA ASN A 411 -21.53 -11.71 17.99
C ASN A 411 -22.78 -12.50 17.57
N ALA A 412 -23.34 -12.15 16.42
CA ALA A 412 -24.36 -12.94 15.73
C ALA A 412 -23.78 -13.75 14.54
N GLY A 413 -22.54 -13.45 14.14
CA GLY A 413 -21.80 -14.13 13.08
C GLY A 413 -20.96 -15.32 13.57
N THR A 414 -19.90 -15.62 12.82
CA THR A 414 -18.96 -16.71 13.13
C THR A 414 -17.61 -16.17 13.58
N ILE A 415 -17.15 -16.59 14.75
CA ILE A 415 -15.76 -16.41 15.19
C ILE A 415 -15.15 -17.80 15.30
N ALA A 416 -14.13 -18.08 14.49
CA ALA A 416 -13.49 -19.39 14.46
C ALA A 416 -12.65 -19.66 15.71
N ASN A 417 -12.44 -20.94 16.04
CA ASN A 417 -11.58 -21.36 17.16
C ASN A 417 -10.11 -20.93 17.02
N SER A 418 -9.70 -20.47 15.84
CA SER A 418 -8.39 -19.92 15.54
C SER A 418 -8.24 -18.43 15.91
N VAL A 419 -9.18 -17.86 16.67
CA VAL A 419 -9.18 -16.45 17.08
C VAL A 419 -8.84 -16.34 18.56
N PHE A 420 -7.79 -15.59 18.89
CA PHE A 420 -7.17 -15.57 20.22
C PHE A 420 -7.06 -14.14 20.79
N TRP A 421 -6.90 -14.01 22.10
CA TRP A 421 -6.54 -12.72 22.70
C TRP A 421 -5.54 -12.88 23.83
N ASP A 422 -4.73 -11.85 24.06
CA ASP A 422 -3.85 -11.79 25.21
C ASP A 422 -4.62 -11.30 26.45
N VAL A 423 -4.84 -12.17 27.43
CA VAL A 423 -5.60 -11.87 28.65
C VAL A 423 -4.89 -10.87 29.57
N GLN A 424 -3.56 -10.76 29.48
CA GLN A 424 -2.76 -9.91 30.37
C GLN A 424 -2.70 -8.48 29.86
N THR A 425 -2.57 -8.29 28.54
CA THR A 425 -2.54 -6.94 27.96
C THR A 425 -3.94 -6.36 27.79
N THR A 426 -4.91 -7.15 27.32
CA THR A 426 -6.29 -6.67 27.13
C THR A 426 -7.02 -6.47 28.45
N THR A 427 -6.68 -7.27 29.48
CA THR A 427 -7.41 -7.38 30.77
C THR A 427 -8.88 -7.78 30.64
N ALA A 428 -9.32 -8.19 29.44
CA ALA A 428 -10.70 -8.55 29.16
C ALA A 428 -11.03 -9.94 29.77
N PRO A 429 -12.13 -10.07 30.53
CA PRO A 429 -12.48 -11.33 31.21
C PRO A 429 -13.03 -12.41 30.26
N MET A 430 -13.38 -12.06 29.02
CA MET A 430 -14.00 -12.97 28.05
C MET A 430 -13.72 -12.53 26.61
N GLY A 431 -13.82 -13.46 25.66
CA GLY A 431 -13.67 -13.15 24.23
C GLY A 431 -14.86 -12.40 23.64
N THR A 432 -16.08 -12.74 24.06
CA THR A 432 -17.33 -12.12 23.58
C THR A 432 -18.29 -11.82 24.73
N VAL A 433 -18.92 -10.64 24.74
CA VAL A 433 -19.89 -10.26 25.79
C VAL A 433 -21.27 -10.88 25.57
N SER A 434 -21.79 -10.82 24.35
CA SER A 434 -23.15 -11.30 24.00
C SER A 434 -23.17 -12.02 22.65
N GLY A 435 -24.04 -13.03 22.53
CA GLY A 435 -24.16 -13.88 21.34
C GLY A 435 -23.28 -15.13 21.41
N THR A 436 -22.84 -15.65 20.26
CA THR A 436 -22.02 -16.88 20.21
C THR A 436 -20.62 -16.60 20.79
N PRO A 437 -20.20 -17.29 21.85
CA PRO A 437 -18.95 -16.96 22.54
C PRO A 437 -17.71 -17.52 21.82
N VAL A 438 -16.58 -16.85 21.99
CA VAL A 438 -15.25 -17.45 21.76
C VAL A 438 -14.89 -18.33 22.97
N PRO A 439 -14.33 -19.54 22.79
CA PRO A 439 -13.92 -20.39 23.90
C PRO A 439 -12.96 -19.68 24.86
N ALA A 440 -13.16 -19.84 26.18
CA ALA A 440 -12.29 -19.22 27.19
C ALA A 440 -10.82 -19.63 27.07
N ALA A 441 -10.56 -20.85 26.56
CA ALA A 441 -9.21 -21.36 26.30
C ALA A 441 -8.45 -20.59 25.21
N ASN A 442 -9.13 -19.76 24.42
CA ASN A 442 -8.52 -18.90 23.42
C ASN A 442 -7.95 -17.60 24.02
N GLY A 443 -8.22 -17.34 25.31
CA GLY A 443 -7.52 -16.33 26.09
C GLY A 443 -6.15 -16.86 26.49
N LEU A 444 -5.11 -16.34 25.83
CA LEU A 444 -3.73 -16.72 26.04
C LEU A 444 -3.03 -15.70 26.94
N THR A 445 -2.09 -16.15 27.76
CA THR A 445 -1.12 -15.26 28.43
C THR A 445 -0.12 -14.70 27.41
N THR A 446 0.56 -13.60 27.71
CA THR A 446 1.61 -13.04 26.84
C THR A 446 2.71 -14.06 26.54
N ALA A 447 3.08 -14.90 27.52
CA ALA A 447 4.05 -15.98 27.29
C ALA A 447 3.53 -17.04 26.29
N GLN A 448 2.24 -17.35 26.32
CA GLN A 448 1.61 -18.24 25.35
C GLN A 448 1.50 -17.58 23.96
N MET A 449 1.23 -16.28 23.90
CA MET A 449 1.23 -15.51 22.63
C MET A 449 2.59 -15.54 21.93
N SER A 450 3.69 -15.60 22.68
CA SER A 450 5.05 -15.80 22.13
C SER A 450 5.36 -17.23 21.68
N THR A 451 4.43 -18.18 21.78
CA THR A 451 4.68 -19.60 21.55
C THR A 451 3.84 -20.13 20.39
N PRO A 452 4.43 -20.56 19.25
CA PRO A 452 3.68 -20.98 18.06
C PRO A 452 2.65 -22.09 18.33
N SER A 453 2.99 -23.07 19.19
CA SER A 453 2.09 -24.19 19.51
C SER A 453 0.81 -23.77 20.25
N SER A 454 0.75 -22.56 20.83
CA SER A 454 -0.45 -22.05 21.50
C SER A 454 -1.59 -21.71 20.53
N PHE A 455 -1.27 -21.47 19.25
CA PHE A 455 -2.25 -21.09 18.22
C PHE A 455 -2.88 -22.30 17.52
N GLY A 456 -2.64 -23.51 18.05
CA GLY A 456 -3.16 -24.76 17.50
C GLY A 456 -2.55 -25.12 16.14
N PRO A 457 -3.08 -26.16 15.47
CA PRO A 457 -2.54 -26.65 14.20
C PRO A 457 -2.94 -25.78 13.00
N THR A 458 -3.87 -24.83 13.15
CA THR A 458 -4.43 -24.07 12.03
C THR A 458 -3.54 -22.89 11.63
N TRP A 459 -2.76 -22.31 12.55
CA TRP A 459 -1.86 -21.21 12.23
C TRP A 459 -0.56 -21.74 11.63
N ASN A 460 -0.25 -21.30 10.42
CA ASN A 460 0.97 -21.71 9.73
C ASN A 460 2.16 -20.79 10.05
N PHE A 461 3.13 -21.33 10.80
CA PHE A 461 4.40 -20.67 11.15
C PHE A 461 5.62 -21.18 10.33
N THR A 462 5.41 -22.05 9.33
CA THR A 462 6.49 -22.48 8.42
C THR A 462 7.06 -21.29 7.63
N PRO A 463 8.24 -21.40 6.99
CA PRO A 463 8.86 -20.29 6.26
C PRO A 463 7.97 -19.68 5.15
N ASP A 464 7.05 -20.46 4.60
CA ASP A 464 6.04 -20.11 3.59
C ASP A 464 4.66 -19.79 4.20
N GLY A 465 4.53 -19.87 5.53
CA GLY A 465 3.30 -19.59 6.26
C GLY A 465 3.03 -18.09 6.50
N THR A 466 1.80 -17.79 6.91
CA THR A 466 1.33 -16.42 7.17
C THR A 466 2.03 -15.74 8.35
N TRP A 467 2.37 -16.51 9.38
CA TRP A 467 2.76 -15.96 10.68
C TRP A 467 4.24 -16.22 10.99
N VAL A 468 4.83 -15.33 11.76
CA VAL A 468 6.17 -15.46 12.33
C VAL A 468 6.20 -14.84 13.72
N ILE A 469 6.94 -15.44 14.65
CA ILE A 469 7.23 -14.83 15.95
C ILE A 469 8.70 -14.38 15.92
N PRO A 470 9.00 -13.07 15.87
CA PRO A 470 10.36 -12.57 15.90
C PRO A 470 11.07 -12.98 17.20
N ALA A 471 12.39 -13.09 17.17
CA ALA A 471 13.17 -13.36 18.37
C ALA A 471 12.91 -12.28 19.44
N GLY A 472 12.47 -12.70 20.63
CA GLY A 472 12.06 -11.79 21.71
C GLY A 472 10.68 -11.14 21.55
N GLY A 473 9.92 -11.51 20.51
CA GLY A 473 8.56 -11.02 20.30
C GLY A 473 7.57 -11.53 21.34
N THR A 474 6.59 -10.69 21.70
CA THR A 474 5.52 -11.00 22.67
C THR A 474 4.26 -11.61 22.03
N HIS A 475 4.20 -11.64 20.70
CA HIS A 475 3.10 -12.19 19.91
C HIS A 475 3.56 -12.46 18.46
N PRO A 476 2.76 -13.16 17.63
CA PRO A 476 3.02 -13.28 16.20
C PRO A 476 2.88 -11.95 15.46
N ILE A 477 3.62 -11.80 14.38
CA ILE A 477 3.40 -10.78 13.35
C ILE A 477 3.15 -11.46 12.01
N LEU A 478 2.61 -10.72 11.05
CA LEU A 478 2.44 -11.23 9.71
C LEU A 478 3.80 -11.29 9.01
N ARG A 479 4.09 -12.40 8.34
CA ARG A 479 5.40 -12.64 7.74
C ARG A 479 5.78 -11.58 6.71
N TRP A 480 4.81 -11.06 5.96
CA TRP A 480 5.04 -10.00 4.98
C TRP A 480 5.60 -8.71 5.62
N GLN A 481 5.36 -8.47 6.92
CA GLN A 481 5.91 -7.31 7.63
C GLN A 481 7.44 -7.36 7.75
N GLN A 482 8.03 -8.55 7.76
CA GLN A 482 9.49 -8.70 7.83
C GLN A 482 10.18 -8.30 6.51
N ALA A 483 9.43 -8.31 5.41
CA ALA A 483 9.94 -7.94 4.08
C ALA A 483 9.95 -6.42 3.84
N VAL A 484 9.36 -5.63 4.74
CA VAL A 484 9.36 -4.16 4.68
C VAL A 484 10.61 -3.64 5.40
N LYS A 485 11.66 -3.36 4.63
CA LYS A 485 12.81 -2.56 5.03
C LYS A 485 13.24 -1.65 3.90
#